data_AF-A0A942KT35-F1
#
_entry.id   AF-A0A942KT35-F1
#
_cell.length_a   1.000
_cell.length_b   1.000
_cell.length_c   1.000
_cell.angle_alpha   90.00
_cell.angle_beta   90.00
_cell.angle_gamma   90.00
#
_symmetry.space_group_name_H-M   'P 1'
#
loop_
_entity.id
_entity.type
_entity.pdbx_description
1 polymer ?
#
loop_
_entity_poly.entity_id
_entity_poly.type
_entity_poly.pdbx_seq_one_letter_code
_entity_poly.pdbx_strand_id
1 'polypeptide(L)'
;MPDFVSQLVGFFRTALTWVVALAIPAVALTSGYHALMRSMAQDEMAAMHHARSLKGTLIYGVIVILAGGIVSAILGAFVVR
;
A
#
# COMPACT_ATOMS: atom_id res chain seq x y z
N MET A 1 10.34 -27.01 -11.01
CA MET A 1 8.88 -26.74 -10.89
C MET A 1 8.23 -26.85 -12.27
N PRO A 2 6.96 -27.27 -12.38
CA PRO A 2 6.22 -27.21 -13.64
C PRO A 2 6.14 -25.77 -14.18
N ASP A 3 6.25 -25.58 -15.50
CA ASP A 3 6.31 -24.26 -16.13
C ASP A 3 5.14 -23.35 -15.75
N PHE A 4 3.95 -23.92 -15.58
CA PHE A 4 2.76 -23.21 -15.12
C PHE A 4 2.95 -22.54 -13.75
N VAL A 5 3.57 -23.24 -12.79
CA VAL A 5 3.80 -22.71 -11.44
C VAL A 5 4.81 -21.55 -11.49
N SER A 6 5.86 -21.69 -12.30
CA SER A 6 6.87 -20.64 -12.50
C SER A 6 6.28 -19.37 -13.12
N GLN A 7 5.40 -19.52 -14.13
CA GLN A 7 4.70 -18.39 -14.76
C GLN A 7 3.75 -17.69 -13.78
N LEU A 8 3.02 -18.45 -12.97
CA LEU A 8 2.12 -17.91 -11.94
C LEU A 8 2.89 -17.11 -10.89
N VAL A 9 4.02 -17.63 -10.40
CA VAL A 9 4.90 -16.92 -9.46
C VAL A 9 5.45 -15.64 -10.09
N GLY A 10 5.85 -15.68 -11.36
CA GLY A 10 6.30 -14.50 -12.11
C GLY A 10 5.21 -13.43 -12.26
N PHE A 11 3.98 -13.85 -12.57
CA PHE A 11 2.82 -12.96 -12.63
C PHE A 11 2.58 -12.26 -11.28
N PHE A 12 2.51 -13.02 -10.19
CA PHE A 12 2.26 -12.45 -8.86
C PHE A 12 3.38 -11.51 -8.41
N ARG A 13 4.66 -11.83 -8.69
CA ARG A 13 5.79 -10.91 -8.40
C ARG A 13 5.65 -9.60 -9.15
N THR A 14 5.28 -9.65 -10.43
CA THR A 14 5.11 -8.46 -11.26
C THR A 14 3.96 -7.61 -10.76
N ALA A 15 2.80 -8.22 -10.49
CA ALA A 15 1.64 -7.53 -9.93
C ALA A 15 1.96 -6.88 -8.58
N LEU A 16 2.63 -7.61 -7.70
CA LEU A 16 3.04 -7.12 -6.38
C LEU A 16 3.96 -5.91 -6.45
N THR A 17 4.91 -5.92 -7.40
CA THR A 17 5.83 -4.80 -7.64
C THR A 17 5.04 -3.53 -7.97
N TRP A 18 4.07 -3.63 -8.89
CA TRP A 18 3.25 -2.48 -9.27
C TRP A 18 2.33 -2.01 -8.14
N VAL A 19 1.73 -2.93 -7.39
CA VAL A 19 0.87 -2.58 -6.24
C VAL A 19 1.66 -1.81 -5.19
N VAL A 20 2.85 -2.29 -4.80
CA VAL A 20 3.68 -1.61 -3.81
C VAL A 20 4.23 -0.29 -4.35
N ALA A 21 4.65 -0.26 -5.62
CA ALA A 21 5.15 0.95 -6.26
C ALA A 21 4.10 2.06 -6.33
N LEU A 22 2.82 1.72 -6.55
CA LEU A 22 1.71 2.67 -6.58
C LEU A 22 1.17 3.02 -5.19
N ALA A 23 1.29 2.12 -4.21
CA ALA A 23 0.86 2.36 -2.84
C ALA A 23 1.57 3.57 -2.21
N ILE A 24 2.89 3.71 -2.44
CA ILE A 24 3.69 4.82 -1.90
C ILE A 24 3.15 6.20 -2.34
N PRO A 25 3.07 6.51 -3.66
CA PRO A 25 2.55 7.80 -4.10
C PRO A 25 1.07 7.98 -3.74
N ALA A 26 0.25 6.93 -3.78
CA ALA A 26 -1.16 7.04 -3.39
C ALA A 26 -1.33 7.46 -1.91
N VAL A 27 -0.54 6.86 -1.01
CA VAL A 27 -0.53 7.19 0.42
C VAL A 27 0.01 8.60 0.64
N ALA A 28 1.10 8.98 -0.04
CA ALA A 28 1.68 10.33 0.06
C ALA A 28 0.68 11.41 -0.39
N LEU A 29 0.03 11.22 -1.53
CA LEU A 29 -0.96 12.18 -2.06
C LEU A 29 -2.20 12.27 -1.16
N THR A 30 -2.73 11.13 -0.74
CA THR A 30 -3.96 11.10 0.07
C THR A 30 -3.72 11.64 1.48
N SER A 31 -2.57 11.32 2.08
CA SER A 31 -2.19 11.89 3.39
C SER A 31 -1.89 13.38 3.28
N GLY A 32 -1.20 13.82 2.22
CA GLY A 32 -0.99 15.25 1.93
C GLY A 32 -2.30 16.01 1.76
N TYR A 33 -3.25 15.47 0.98
CA TYR A 33 -4.59 16.05 0.83
C TYR A 33 -5.30 16.20 2.18
N HIS A 34 -5.35 15.15 3.00
CA HIS A 34 -6.02 15.24 4.30
C HIS A 34 -5.28 16.13 5.30
N ALA A 35 -3.95 16.23 5.24
CA ALA A 35 -3.19 17.17 6.07
C ALA A 35 -3.50 18.62 5.69
N LEU A 36 -3.51 18.93 4.39
CA LEU A 36 -3.83 20.26 3.87
C LEU A 36 -5.27 20.65 4.23
N MET A 37 -6.24 19.77 3.94
CA MET A 37 -7.65 20.05 4.24
C MET A 37 -7.90 20.22 5.74
N ARG A 38 -7.20 19.46 6.60
CA ARG A 38 -7.24 19.67 8.05
C ARG A 38 -6.72 21.05 8.45
N SER A 39 -5.65 21.54 7.82
CA SER A 39 -5.07 22.85 8.13
C SER A 39 -5.95 24.02 7.69
N MET A 40 -6.81 23.80 6.70
CA MET A 40 -7.74 24.79 6.15
C MET A 40 -9.13 24.73 6.80
N ALA A 41 -9.42 23.69 7.58
CA ALA A 41 -10.71 23.50 8.23
C ALA A 41 -11.01 24.65 9.21
N GLN A 42 -12.21 25.23 9.07
CA GLN A 42 -12.67 26.33 9.93
C GLN A 42 -13.48 25.83 11.13
N ASP A 43 -13.96 24.58 11.07
CA ASP A 43 -14.71 23.93 12.14
C ASP A 43 -13.98 22.66 12.64
N GLU A 44 -14.16 22.37 13.92
CA GLU A 44 -13.47 21.27 14.59
C GLU A 44 -13.92 19.89 14.09
N MET A 45 -15.17 19.79 13.61
CA MET A 45 -15.73 18.53 13.11
C MET A 45 -15.07 18.11 11.79
N ALA A 46 -14.90 19.03 10.84
CA ALA A 46 -14.18 18.81 9.60
C ALA A 46 -12.69 18.51 9.84
N ALA A 47 -12.06 19.23 10.77
CA ALA A 47 -10.67 18.99 11.15
C ALA A 47 -10.48 17.56 11.71
N MET A 48 -11.40 17.10 12.56
CA MET A 48 -11.39 15.74 13.10
C MET A 48 -11.63 14.67 12.03
N HIS A 49 -12.54 14.91 11.07
CA HIS A 49 -12.79 13.98 9.98
C HIS A 49 -11.51 13.75 9.16
N HIS A 50 -10.84 14.84 8.75
CA HIS A 50 -9.56 14.73 8.04
C HIS A 50 -8.44 14.11 8.87
N ALA A 51 -8.39 14.34 10.17
CA ALA A 51 -7.43 13.67 11.05
C ALA A 51 -7.64 12.14 11.10
N ARG A 52 -8.90 11.68 11.15
CA ARG A 52 -9.23 10.24 11.10
C ARG A 52 -8.86 9.64 9.75
N SER A 53 -9.22 10.31 8.66
CA SER A 53 -8.87 9.86 7.31
C SER A 53 -7.35 9.78 7.12
N LEU A 54 -6.60 10.80 7.55
CA LEU A 54 -5.14 10.81 7.51
C LEU A 54 -4.52 9.62 8.26
N LYS A 55 -5.00 9.35 9.48
CA LYS A 55 -4.57 8.18 10.25
C LYS A 55 -4.88 6.87 9.49
N GLY A 56 -6.08 6.75 8.94
CA GLY A 56 -6.48 5.59 8.14
C GLY A 56 -5.57 5.38 6.93
N THR A 57 -5.36 6.42 6.12
CA THR A 57 -4.48 6.38 4.95
C THR A 57 -3.07 5.91 5.30
N LEU A 58 -2.49 6.41 6.38
CA LEU A 58 -1.15 5.99 6.82
C LEU A 58 -1.13 4.52 7.25
N ILE A 59 -2.10 4.09 8.06
CA ILE A 59 -2.20 2.69 8.52
C ILE A 59 -2.35 1.74 7.33
N TYR A 60 -3.31 1.99 6.44
CA TYR A 60 -3.53 1.14 5.26
C TYR A 60 -2.35 1.16 4.30
N GLY A 61 -1.68 2.31 4.15
CA GLY A 61 -0.45 2.41 3.38
C GLY A 61 0.64 1.49 3.88
N VAL A 62 0.91 1.52 5.19
CA VAL A 62 1.88 0.62 5.83
C VAL A 62 1.48 -0.85 5.66
N ILE A 63 0.19 -1.18 5.86
CA ILE A 63 -0.32 -2.54 5.69
C ILE A 63 -0.06 -3.07 4.27
N VAL A 64 -0.37 -2.28 3.24
CA VAL A 64 -0.17 -2.68 1.84
C VAL A 64 1.32 -2.91 1.52
N ILE A 65 2.19 -2.02 2.00
CA ILE A 65 3.65 -2.16 1.79
C ILE A 65 4.19 -3.41 2.49
N LEU A 66 3.78 -3.67 3.74
CA LEU A 66 4.21 -4.84 4.50
C LEU A 66 3.65 -6.15 3.93
N ALA A 67 2.37 -6.15 3.53
CA ALA A 67 1.77 -7.28 2.82
C ALA A 67 2.55 -7.57 1.51
N GLY A 68 3.00 -6.52 0.82
CA GLY A 68 3.97 -6.59 -0.27
C GLY A 68 5.21 -7.43 0.08
N GLY A 69 5.90 -7.07 1.16
CA GLY A 69 7.07 -7.80 1.63
C GLY A 69 6.79 -9.27 1.98
N ILE A 70 5.69 -9.53 2.68
CA ILE A 70 5.27 -10.89 3.09
C ILE A 70 5.00 -11.76 1.86
N VAL A 71 4.20 -11.27 0.90
CA VAL A 71 3.90 -12.00 -0.32
C VAL A 71 5.17 -12.24 -1.13
N SER A 72 6.08 -11.27 -1.21
CA SER A 72 7.38 -11.46 -1.88
C SER A 72 8.21 -12.56 -1.23
N ALA A 73 8.24 -12.63 0.11
CA ALA A 73 8.93 -13.68 0.85
C ALA A 73 8.32 -15.06 0.59
N ILE A 74 6.99 -15.16 0.61
CA ILE A 74 6.24 -16.40 0.30
C ILE A 74 6.53 -16.86 -1.12
N LEU A 75 6.42 -15.96 -2.12
CA LEU A 75 6.75 -16.26 -3.51
C LEU A 75 8.25 -16.60 -3.68
N GLY A 76 9.12 -16.10 -2.80
CA GLY A 76 10.54 -16.48 -2.72
C GLY A 76 10.75 -17.94 -2.31
N ALA A 77 9.97 -18.45 -1.37
CA ALA A 77 10.06 -19.84 -0.89
C ALA A 77 9.71 -20.87 -1.98
N PHE A 78 8.90 -20.49 -2.96
CA PHE A 78 8.56 -21.33 -4.12
C PHE A 78 9.64 -21.29 -5.23
N VAL A 79 10.63 -20.41 -5.14
CA VAL A 79 11.74 -20.30 -6.12
C VAL A 79 12.99 -21.06 -5.65
N VAL A 80 12.90 -21.81 -4.54
CA VAL A 80 14.01 -22.65 -4.06
C VAL A 80 14.34 -23.72 -5.12
N ARG A 81 15.64 -23.77 -5.44
CA ARG A 81 16.30 -24.48 -6.56
C ARG A 81 15.88 -25.95 -6.70
#